data_AF-A0A3B9ETP6-F1
#
_entry.id   AF-A0A3B9ETP6-F1
#
_cell.length_a   1.000
_cell.length_b   1.000
_cell.length_c   1.000
_cell.angle_alpha   90.00
_cell.angle_beta   90.00
_cell.angle_gamma   90.00
#
_symmetry.space_group_name_H-M   'P 1'
#
loop_
_entity.id
_entity.type
_entity.pdbx_description
1 polymer ?
#
loop_
_entity_poly.entity_id
_entity_poly.type
_entity_poly.pdbx_seq_one_letter_code
_entity_poly.pdbx_strand_id
1 'polypeptide(L)'
;MKMMNLMTGRFRNFLVLFLILLSFSGKASYLLIPMDEETQTNHLKAYGMAYWVLQQDIEIEWLLNYRGGSFLLPYNDIFKAECQVRNIAFEVISDGSAQQIRTEISSPAVNMEVVKLEKAPKIAVYSPKSNQPWDDAVTLVLTYAEIPYDLVYDEEVLSDVLPLYDWLHLHHEDF
;
A
#
# COMPACT_ATOMS: atom_id res chain seq x y z
N MET A 1 -29.60 -52.19 24.42
CA MET A 1 -29.10 -50.93 25.01
C MET A 1 -27.72 -50.48 24.51
N LYS A 2 -26.77 -51.38 24.17
CA LYS A 2 -25.42 -51.00 23.65
C LYS A 2 -25.39 -50.38 22.23
N MET A 3 -26.30 -50.78 21.31
CA MET A 3 -26.33 -50.24 19.93
C MET A 3 -26.74 -48.76 19.85
N MET A 4 -27.59 -48.29 20.77
CA MET A 4 -28.11 -46.92 20.77
C MET A 4 -27.05 -45.88 21.19
N ASN A 5 -26.11 -46.26 22.04
CA ASN A 5 -24.97 -45.41 22.45
C ASN A 5 -23.87 -45.30 21.37
N LEU A 6 -23.78 -46.27 20.44
CA LEU A 6 -22.83 -46.19 19.33
C LEU A 6 -23.27 -45.18 18.26
N MET A 7 -24.58 -45.05 18.01
CA MET A 7 -25.12 -44.09 17.03
C MET A 7 -25.03 -42.64 17.51
N THR A 8 -25.24 -42.38 18.80
CA THR A 8 -25.10 -41.03 19.40
C THR A 8 -23.64 -40.55 19.40
N GLY A 9 -22.67 -41.43 19.59
CA GLY A 9 -21.24 -41.10 19.47
C GLY A 9 -20.82 -40.70 18.05
N ARG A 10 -21.35 -41.39 17.02
CA ARG A 10 -21.10 -41.06 15.61
C ARG A 10 -21.74 -39.73 15.20
N PHE A 11 -22.96 -39.44 15.69
CA PHE A 11 -23.64 -38.17 15.44
C PHE A 11 -22.93 -36.99 16.11
N ARG A 12 -22.45 -37.17 17.36
CA ARG A 12 -21.62 -36.17 18.05
C ARG A 12 -20.33 -35.87 17.29
N ASN A 13 -19.66 -36.90 16.77
CA ASN A 13 -18.44 -36.70 15.99
C ASN A 13 -18.71 -35.99 14.65
N PHE A 14 -19.83 -36.29 13.99
CA PHE A 14 -20.27 -35.57 12.79
C PHE A 14 -20.61 -34.10 13.09
N LEU A 15 -21.25 -33.82 14.23
CA LEU A 15 -21.60 -32.47 14.66
C LEU A 15 -20.35 -31.63 14.98
N VAL A 16 -19.35 -32.23 15.65
CA VAL A 16 -18.06 -31.57 15.93
C VAL A 16 -17.30 -31.28 14.63
N LEU A 17 -17.28 -32.23 13.69
CA LEU A 17 -16.67 -32.03 12.38
C LEU A 17 -17.35 -30.90 11.58
N PHE A 18 -18.69 -30.85 11.62
CA PHE A 18 -19.48 -29.79 10.99
C PHE A 18 -19.24 -28.41 11.62
N LEU A 19 -19.11 -28.32 12.95
CA LEU A 19 -18.77 -27.08 13.65
C LEU A 19 -17.35 -26.60 13.34
N ILE A 20 -16.38 -27.51 13.21
CA ILE A 20 -15.01 -27.17 12.79
C ILE A 20 -15.00 -26.64 11.35
N LEU A 21 -15.79 -27.21 10.44
CA LEU A 21 -15.92 -26.75 9.05
C LEU A 21 -16.58 -25.35 8.94
N LEU A 22 -17.50 -25.01 9.86
CA LEU A 22 -18.09 -23.66 9.95
C LEU A 22 -17.11 -22.61 10.49
N SER A 23 -16.05 -23.02 11.17
CA SER A 23 -15.10 -22.11 11.84
C SER A 23 -14.10 -21.43 10.87
N PHE A 24 -14.06 -21.84 9.60
CA PHE A 24 -13.03 -21.41 8.63
C PHE A 24 -13.40 -20.19 7.77
N SER A 25 -14.45 -19.43 8.12
CA SER A 25 -14.79 -18.21 7.40
C SER A 25 -13.95 -17.00 7.86
N GLY A 26 -12.64 -17.05 7.65
CA GLY A 26 -11.78 -15.88 7.76
C GLY A 26 -12.06 -14.95 6.58
N LYS A 27 -12.76 -13.83 6.81
CA LYS A 27 -12.95 -12.81 5.76
C LYS A 27 -11.67 -11.99 5.65
N ALA A 28 -10.91 -12.20 4.58
CA ALA A 28 -9.86 -11.25 4.19
C ALA A 28 -10.52 -9.89 3.93
N SER A 29 -9.88 -8.84 4.43
CA SER A 29 -10.31 -7.45 4.25
C SER A 29 -9.13 -6.64 3.76
N TYR A 30 -9.42 -5.54 3.08
CA TYR A 30 -8.43 -4.61 2.57
C TYR A 30 -8.75 -3.19 3.05
N LEU A 31 -7.73 -2.35 3.07
CA LEU A 31 -7.88 -0.90 3.15
C LEU A 31 -7.71 -0.35 1.73
N LEU A 32 -8.80 0.19 1.18
CA LEU A 32 -8.74 0.97 -0.05
C LEU A 32 -8.50 2.43 0.34
N ILE A 33 -7.39 2.99 -0.13
CA ILE A 33 -7.08 4.41 -0.01
C ILE A 33 -7.44 5.07 -1.35
N PRO A 34 -8.61 5.73 -1.44
CA PRO A 34 -8.98 6.43 -2.66
C PRO A 34 -8.07 7.64 -2.86
N MET A 35 -7.81 7.98 -4.12
CA MET A 35 -6.93 9.09 -4.50
C MET A 35 -7.66 10.09 -5.41
N ASP A 36 -8.98 9.97 -5.52
CA ASP A 36 -9.83 10.96 -6.18
C ASP A 36 -10.01 12.22 -5.32
N GLU A 37 -10.12 13.36 -5.98
CA GLU A 37 -10.16 14.69 -5.36
C GLU A 37 -11.32 14.86 -4.37
N GLU A 38 -12.44 14.19 -4.63
CA GLU A 38 -13.66 14.31 -3.83
C GLU A 38 -13.55 13.60 -2.47
N THR A 39 -12.79 12.50 -2.39
CA THR A 39 -12.75 11.66 -1.20
C THR A 39 -11.47 11.77 -0.39
N GLN A 40 -10.32 12.00 -1.02
CA GLN A 40 -9.04 11.95 -0.32
C GLN A 40 -8.75 13.25 0.43
N THR A 41 -8.62 13.13 1.76
CA THR A 41 -8.35 14.25 2.66
C THR A 41 -6.89 14.67 2.72
N ASN A 42 -5.94 13.78 2.38
CA ASN A 42 -4.52 14.11 2.33
C ASN A 42 -3.72 13.21 1.37
N HIS A 43 -3.63 13.64 0.10
CA HIS A 43 -2.97 12.88 -0.97
C HIS A 43 -1.47 12.65 -0.72
N LEU A 44 -0.73 13.66 -0.27
CA LEU A 44 0.72 13.52 -0.05
C LEU A 44 1.01 12.54 1.09
N LYS A 45 0.22 12.59 2.17
CA LYS A 45 0.33 11.60 3.25
C LYS A 45 -0.11 10.20 2.80
N ALA A 46 -1.06 10.08 1.86
CA ALA A 46 -1.44 8.79 1.28
C ALA A 46 -0.29 8.12 0.50
N TYR A 47 0.48 8.88 -0.29
CA TYR A 47 1.72 8.36 -0.89
C TYR A 47 2.75 7.95 0.18
N GLY A 48 2.91 8.76 1.22
CA GLY A 48 3.71 8.42 2.39
C GLY A 48 3.31 7.12 3.07
N MET A 49 2.00 6.89 3.22
CA MET A 49 1.43 5.68 3.78
C MET A 49 1.74 4.46 2.92
N ALA A 50 1.59 4.55 1.60
CA ALA A 50 1.96 3.49 0.66
C ALA A 50 3.45 3.12 0.79
N TYR A 51 4.33 4.13 0.82
CA TYR A 51 5.76 3.93 1.03
C TYR A 51 6.06 3.27 2.38
N TRP A 52 5.43 3.75 3.45
CA TRP A 52 5.65 3.24 4.80
C TRP A 52 5.19 1.78 4.96
N VAL A 53 4.08 1.36 4.31
CA VAL A 53 3.69 -0.07 4.28
C VAL A 53 4.76 -0.91 3.60
N LEU A 54 5.29 -0.46 2.46
CA LEU A 54 6.34 -1.16 1.73
C LEU A 54 7.64 -1.29 2.55
N GLN A 55 7.94 -0.34 3.45
CA GLN A 55 9.06 -0.46 4.38
C GLN A 55 8.87 -1.55 5.45
N GLN A 56 7.64 -2.02 5.66
CA GLN A 56 7.35 -3.14 6.55
C GLN A 56 7.40 -4.49 5.81
N ASP A 57 7.99 -4.53 4.62
CA ASP A 57 8.04 -5.70 3.73
C ASP A 57 6.65 -6.26 3.40
N ILE A 58 5.65 -5.38 3.28
CA ILE A 58 4.28 -5.74 2.93
C ILE A 58 3.96 -5.21 1.53
N GLU A 59 3.64 -6.15 0.63
CA GLU A 59 3.22 -5.85 -0.73
C GLU A 59 1.84 -5.17 -0.76
N ILE A 60 1.70 -4.22 -1.68
CA ILE A 60 0.46 -3.47 -1.89
C ILE A 60 0.17 -3.34 -3.38
N GLU A 61 -0.98 -2.80 -3.72
CA GLU A 61 -1.34 -2.54 -5.10
C GLU A 61 -1.64 -1.09 -5.36
N TRP A 62 -1.12 -0.61 -6.48
CA TRP A 62 -1.49 0.66 -7.06
C TRP A 62 -2.48 0.42 -8.20
N LEU A 63 -3.69 0.94 -8.03
CA LEU A 63 -4.81 0.80 -8.95
C LEU A 63 -4.81 1.99 -9.91
N LEU A 64 -3.97 1.93 -10.94
CA LEU A 64 -3.80 2.99 -11.93
C LEU A 64 -5.13 3.39 -12.57
N ASN A 65 -5.39 4.70 -12.59
CA ASN A 65 -6.61 5.34 -13.10
C ASN A 65 -7.94 4.89 -12.46
N TYR A 66 -7.91 3.98 -11.49
CA TYR A 66 -9.08 3.67 -10.66
C TYR A 66 -9.13 4.65 -9.49
N ARG A 67 -10.21 5.45 -9.41
CA ARG A 67 -10.43 6.45 -8.34
C ARG A 67 -9.17 7.27 -8.03
N GLY A 68 -8.64 7.94 -9.06
CA GLY A 68 -7.45 8.80 -8.95
C GLY A 68 -6.12 8.08 -8.77
N GLY A 69 -6.04 6.76 -8.98
CA GLY A 69 -4.82 5.99 -8.74
C GLY A 69 -4.75 5.45 -7.32
N SER A 70 -5.84 4.82 -6.85
CA SER A 70 -6.00 4.35 -5.48
C SER A 70 -4.94 3.33 -5.05
N PHE A 71 -4.68 3.23 -3.74
CA PHE A 71 -3.89 2.14 -3.17
C PHE A 71 -4.77 1.11 -2.49
N LEU A 72 -4.45 -0.16 -2.68
CA LEU A 72 -5.09 -1.27 -1.98
C LEU A 72 -4.07 -1.96 -1.08
N LEU A 73 -4.28 -1.85 0.23
CA LEU A 73 -3.43 -2.43 1.26
C LEU A 73 -4.13 -3.64 1.90
N PRO A 74 -3.40 -4.68 2.34
CA PRO A 74 -3.99 -5.69 3.21
C PRO A 74 -4.46 -5.02 4.52
N TYR A 75 -5.62 -5.45 5.04
CA TYR A 75 -6.11 -4.89 6.29
C TYR A 75 -5.18 -5.21 7.46
N ASN A 76 -4.81 -4.18 8.21
CA ASN A 76 -4.10 -4.27 9.47
C ASN A 76 -4.60 -3.13 10.37
N ASP A 77 -4.85 -3.41 11.65
CA ASP A 77 -5.32 -2.39 12.61
C ASP A 77 -4.31 -1.25 12.79
N ILE A 78 -3.01 -1.54 12.67
CA ILE A 78 -1.94 -0.54 12.70
C ILE A 78 -2.09 0.40 11.50
N PHE A 79 -2.24 -0.15 10.29
CA PHE A 79 -2.34 0.68 9.07
C PHE A 79 -3.59 1.56 9.09
N LYS A 80 -4.70 1.01 9.57
CA LYS A 80 -5.93 1.77 9.79
C LYS A 80 -5.71 2.94 10.75
N ALA A 81 -5.09 2.68 11.90
CA ALA A 81 -4.81 3.72 12.90
C ALA A 81 -3.89 4.80 12.33
N GLU A 82 -2.86 4.41 11.59
CA GLU A 82 -1.93 5.33 10.93
C GLU A 82 -2.62 6.21 9.89
N CYS A 83 -3.55 5.66 9.08
CA CYS A 83 -4.36 6.47 8.18
C CYS A 83 -5.18 7.52 8.94
N GLN A 84 -5.77 7.16 10.08
CA GLN A 84 -6.54 8.10 10.91
C GLN A 84 -5.65 9.21 11.48
N VAL A 85 -4.49 8.86 12.04
CA VAL A 85 -3.53 9.83 12.61
C VAL A 85 -3.03 10.81 11.56
N ARG A 86 -2.79 10.33 10.34
CA ARG A 86 -2.30 11.16 9.21
C ARG A 86 -3.40 11.88 8.43
N ASN A 87 -4.66 11.75 8.86
CA ASN A 87 -5.84 12.31 8.19
C ASN A 87 -5.93 11.88 6.71
N ILE A 88 -5.74 10.58 6.46
CA ILE A 88 -5.86 9.94 5.14
C ILE A 88 -7.23 9.27 5.06
N ALA A 89 -7.99 9.55 4.01
CA ALA A 89 -9.26 8.87 3.78
C ALA A 89 -9.01 7.41 3.36
N PHE A 90 -9.80 6.48 3.90
CA PHE A 90 -9.73 5.07 3.55
C PHE A 90 -11.09 4.39 3.72
N GLU A 91 -11.26 3.25 3.05
CA GLU A 91 -12.42 2.38 3.13
C GLU A 91 -11.98 0.97 3.51
N VAL A 92 -12.65 0.37 4.50
CA VAL A 92 -12.45 -1.05 4.80
C VAL A 92 -13.36 -1.85 3.88
N ILE A 93 -12.78 -2.60 2.94
CA ILE A 93 -13.53 -3.38 1.97
C ILE A 93 -13.30 -4.88 2.14
N SER A 94 -14.28 -5.68 1.74
CA SER A 94 -14.15 -7.14 1.77
C SER A 94 -13.26 -7.64 0.63
N ASP A 95 -12.71 -8.84 0.78
CA ASP A 95 -12.01 -9.54 -0.31
C ASP A 95 -12.85 -9.66 -1.59
N GLY A 96 -14.15 -9.94 -1.47
CA GLY A 96 -15.06 -9.97 -2.61
C GLY A 96 -15.19 -8.62 -3.32
N SER A 97 -15.20 -7.52 -2.56
CA SER A 97 -15.21 -6.16 -3.11
C SER A 97 -13.89 -5.83 -3.80
N ALA A 98 -12.76 -6.18 -3.19
CA ALA A 98 -11.44 -6.03 -3.80
C ALA A 98 -11.33 -6.81 -5.12
N GLN A 99 -11.86 -8.04 -5.16
CA GLN A 99 -11.89 -8.85 -6.38
C GLN A 99 -12.78 -8.26 -7.47
N GLN A 100 -13.90 -7.63 -7.10
CA GLN A 100 -14.76 -6.90 -8.05
C GLN A 100 -14.01 -5.72 -8.67
N ILE A 101 -13.30 -4.92 -7.87
CA ILE A 101 -12.46 -3.81 -8.36
C ILE A 101 -11.40 -4.31 -9.34
N ARG A 102 -10.66 -5.38 -9.00
CA ARG A 102 -9.67 -5.97 -9.91
C ARG A 102 -10.29 -6.44 -11.23
N THR A 103 -11.49 -7.03 -11.15
CA THR A 103 -12.21 -7.50 -12.34
C THR A 103 -12.62 -6.33 -13.24
N GLU A 104 -13.11 -5.24 -12.65
CA GLU A 104 -13.41 -3.99 -13.36
C GLU A 104 -12.18 -3.44 -14.08
N ILE A 105 -11.06 -3.31 -13.36
CA ILE A 105 -9.78 -2.81 -13.88
C ILE A 105 -9.25 -3.70 -15.02
N SER A 106 -9.42 -5.02 -14.93
CA SER A 106 -8.95 -5.97 -15.95
C SER A 106 -9.71 -5.92 -17.28
N SER A 107 -10.81 -5.16 -17.35
CA SER A 107 -11.62 -5.05 -18.57
C SER A 107 -10.81 -4.37 -19.67
N PRO A 108 -10.70 -4.95 -20.88
CA PRO A 108 -9.98 -4.33 -21.99
C PRO A 108 -10.64 -3.04 -22.51
N ALA A 109 -11.84 -2.72 -22.04
CA ALA A 109 -12.59 -1.53 -22.43
C ALA A 109 -12.27 -0.29 -21.56
N VAL A 110 -11.50 -0.45 -20.47
CA VAL A 110 -11.12 0.65 -19.58
C VAL A 110 -9.60 0.87 -19.61
N ASN A 111 -9.17 2.13 -19.42
CA ASN A 111 -7.77 2.48 -19.33
C ASN A 111 -7.30 2.46 -17.86
N MET A 112 -7.28 1.27 -17.25
CA MET A 112 -6.88 1.06 -15.85
C MET A 112 -5.92 -0.13 -15.76
N GLU A 113 -5.11 -0.18 -14.69
CA GLU A 113 -4.17 -1.27 -14.48
C GLU A 113 -3.91 -1.50 -12.99
N VAL A 114 -3.67 -2.76 -12.60
CA VAL A 114 -3.21 -3.10 -11.25
C VAL A 114 -1.70 -3.31 -11.29
N VAL A 115 -0.96 -2.42 -10.64
CA VAL A 115 0.50 -2.55 -10.46
C VAL A 115 0.78 -3.03 -9.04
N LYS A 116 1.48 -4.15 -8.91
CA LYS A 116 1.96 -4.62 -7.62
C LYS A 116 3.22 -3.86 -7.22
N LEU A 117 3.25 -3.38 -5.98
CA LEU A 117 4.40 -2.74 -5.38
C LEU A 117 4.94 -3.66 -4.29
N GLU A 118 6.21 -4.04 -4.43
CA GLU A 118 6.81 -5.09 -3.59
C GLU A 118 7.81 -4.54 -2.56
N LYS A 119 8.53 -3.47 -2.90
CA LYS A 119 9.59 -2.91 -2.05
C LYS A 119 9.60 -1.39 -2.10
N ALA A 120 9.90 -0.76 -0.96
CA ALA A 120 10.14 0.68 -0.88
C ALA A 120 11.46 1.03 -1.59
N PRO A 121 11.47 1.93 -2.58
CA PRO A 121 12.69 2.32 -3.28
C PRO A 121 13.58 3.19 -2.38
N LYS A 122 14.91 3.05 -2.53
CA LYS A 122 15.87 4.00 -1.97
C LYS A 122 15.97 5.21 -2.90
N ILE A 123 15.65 6.39 -2.38
CA ILE A 123 15.53 7.64 -3.15
C ILE A 123 16.73 8.55 -2.87
N ALA A 124 17.35 9.08 -3.93
CA ALA A 124 18.27 10.20 -3.86
C ALA A 124 17.69 11.43 -4.54
N VAL A 125 17.97 12.60 -3.98
CA VAL A 125 17.69 13.90 -4.61
C VAL A 125 19.01 14.62 -4.81
N TYR A 126 19.34 14.91 -6.06
CA TYR A 126 20.48 15.78 -6.34
C TYR A 126 20.11 17.23 -6.03
N SER A 127 20.99 17.91 -5.30
CA SER A 127 20.77 19.31 -4.91
C SER A 127 22.08 20.08 -4.95
N PRO A 128 22.17 21.25 -5.61
CA PRO A 128 23.35 22.10 -5.54
C PRO A 128 23.61 22.59 -4.10
N LYS A 129 24.89 22.65 -3.67
CA LYS A 129 25.28 23.11 -2.30
C LYS A 129 24.77 24.52 -1.93
N SER A 130 24.31 25.31 -2.90
CA SER A 130 23.82 26.68 -2.71
C SER A 130 22.30 26.81 -2.50
N ASN A 131 21.51 25.77 -2.70
CA ASN A 131 20.04 25.87 -2.64
C ASN A 131 19.53 25.91 -1.20
N GLN A 132 18.53 26.75 -0.93
CA GLN A 132 17.86 26.74 0.37
C GLN A 132 16.87 25.57 0.44
N PRO A 133 16.61 24.99 1.63
CA PRO A 133 15.75 23.81 1.77
C PRO A 133 14.30 23.96 1.29
N TRP A 134 13.80 25.19 1.11
CA TRP A 134 12.44 25.47 0.60
C TRP A 134 12.41 25.74 -0.91
N ASP A 135 13.57 25.80 -1.56
CA ASP A 135 13.68 26.06 -3.00
C ASP A 135 13.38 24.79 -3.83
N ASP A 136 13.42 23.61 -3.21
CA ASP A 136 13.17 22.32 -3.87
C ASP A 136 11.80 21.76 -3.45
N ALA A 137 10.84 21.85 -4.36
CA ALA A 137 9.48 21.36 -4.14
C ALA A 137 9.42 19.84 -3.93
N VAL A 138 10.35 19.06 -4.50
CA VAL A 138 10.38 17.61 -4.35
C VAL A 138 10.81 17.25 -2.93
N THR A 139 11.87 17.86 -2.41
CA THR A 139 12.29 17.63 -1.02
C THR A 139 11.22 18.05 -0.01
N LEU A 140 10.52 19.17 -0.27
CA LEU A 140 9.38 19.59 0.56
C LEU A 140 8.24 18.57 0.55
N VAL A 141 7.88 18.05 -0.63
CA VAL A 141 6.81 17.06 -0.77
C VAL A 141 7.20 15.73 -0.12
N LEU A 142 8.42 15.23 -0.36
CA LEU A 142 8.91 13.99 0.26
C LEU A 142 8.95 14.11 1.79
N THR A 143 9.45 15.25 2.29
CA THR A 143 9.48 15.53 3.74
C THR A 143 8.06 15.58 4.31
N TYR A 144 7.13 16.26 3.64
CA TYR A 144 5.73 16.31 4.09
C TYR A 144 5.07 14.93 4.04
N ALA A 145 5.35 14.13 3.02
CA ALA A 145 4.86 12.75 2.90
C ALA A 145 5.55 11.78 3.87
N GLU A 146 6.58 12.20 4.63
CA GLU A 146 7.40 11.31 5.47
C GLU A 146 8.13 10.21 4.68
N ILE A 147 8.47 10.48 3.42
CA ILE A 147 9.26 9.58 2.57
C ILE A 147 10.74 9.95 2.72
N PRO A 148 11.60 9.04 3.22
CA PRO A 148 13.03 9.29 3.37
C PRO A 148 13.74 9.38 2.01
N TYR A 149 14.70 10.29 1.93
CA TYR A 149 15.59 10.47 0.78
C TYR A 149 16.98 10.90 1.26
N ASP A 150 17.99 10.59 0.46
CA ASP A 150 19.35 11.08 0.67
C ASP A 150 19.62 12.26 -0.28
N LEU A 151 20.29 13.30 0.22
CA LEU A 151 20.81 14.37 -0.64
C LEU A 151 22.15 13.94 -1.22
N VAL A 152 22.32 14.13 -2.53
CA VAL A 152 23.59 13.86 -3.22
C VAL A 152 24.09 15.13 -3.93
N TYR A 153 25.39 15.38 -3.86
CA TYR A 153 26.06 16.49 -4.54
C TYR A 153 27.07 15.97 -5.57
N ASP A 154 27.73 16.88 -6.28
CA ASP A 154 28.76 16.58 -7.27
C ASP A 154 29.82 15.59 -6.77
N GLU A 155 30.32 15.78 -5.55
CA GLU A 155 31.38 14.94 -4.97
C GLU A 155 30.92 13.49 -4.80
N GLU A 156 29.71 13.26 -4.32
CA GLU A 156 29.12 11.94 -4.17
C GLU A 156 28.83 11.30 -5.53
N VAL A 157 28.29 12.07 -6.49
CA VAL A 157 28.04 11.60 -7.86
C VAL A 157 29.33 11.14 -8.53
N LEU A 158 30.40 11.94 -8.44
CA LEU A 158 31.72 11.61 -8.97
C LEU A 158 32.39 10.44 -8.24
N SER A 159 31.94 10.12 -7.03
CA SER A 159 32.40 8.99 -6.22
C SER A 159 31.61 7.69 -6.47
N ASP A 160 30.76 7.66 -7.50
CA ASP A 160 30.02 6.47 -7.95
C ASP A 160 29.05 5.90 -6.89
N VAL A 161 28.39 6.77 -6.11
CA VAL A 161 27.39 6.35 -5.11
C VAL A 161 26.01 6.09 -5.70
N LEU A 162 25.75 6.52 -6.95
CA LEU A 162 24.43 6.43 -7.58
C LEU A 162 23.87 5.00 -7.68
N PRO A 163 24.68 3.94 -7.94
CA PRO A 163 24.18 2.56 -7.94
C PRO A 163 23.58 2.07 -6.61
N LEU A 164 23.75 2.82 -5.52
CA LEU A 164 23.14 2.51 -4.23
C LEU A 164 21.64 2.88 -4.16
N TYR A 165 21.12 3.61 -5.15
CA TYR A 165 19.76 4.15 -5.16
C TYR A 165 18.92 3.53 -6.26
N ASP A 166 17.63 3.35 -5.98
CA ASP A 166 16.64 2.85 -6.93
C ASP A 166 16.05 3.99 -7.77
N TRP A 167 16.05 5.22 -7.23
CA TRP A 167 15.53 6.41 -7.90
C TRP A 167 16.40 7.64 -7.61
N LEU A 168 16.62 8.45 -8.63
CA LEU A 168 17.36 9.71 -8.55
C LEU A 168 16.49 10.84 -9.10
N HIS A 169 16.23 11.86 -8.29
CA HIS A 169 15.68 13.12 -8.77
C HIS A 169 16.80 14.05 -9.24
N LEU A 170 16.61 14.60 -10.44
CA LEU A 170 17.43 15.65 -11.05
C LEU A 170 16.49 16.75 -11.53
N HIS A 171 16.94 18.00 -11.44
CA HIS A 171 16.27 19.13 -12.05
C HIS A 171 16.77 19.33 -13.47
N HIS A 172 15.97 19.97 -14.32
CA HIS A 172 16.36 20.21 -15.72
C HIS A 172 17.59 21.15 -15.79
N GLU A 173 17.77 22.04 -14.81
CA GLU A 173 18.92 22.93 -14.65
C GLU A 173 20.22 22.21 -14.24
N ASP A 174 20.17 20.93 -13.89
CA ASP A 174 21.34 20.14 -13.50
C ASP A 174 22.09 19.54 -14.71
N PHE A 175 21.62 19.79 -15.95
CA PHE A 175 22.19 19.28 -17.21
C PHE A 175 23.05 20.31 -17.97
#